data_AF-A0AAE2SSL0-F1
#
_entry.id   AF-A0AAE2SSL0-F1
#
_cell.length_a   1.000
_cell.length_b   1.000
_cell.length_c   1.000
_cell.angle_alpha   90.00
_cell.angle_beta   90.00
_cell.angle_gamma   90.00
#
_symmetry.space_group_name_H-M   'P 1'
#
loop_
_entity.id
_entity.type
_entity.pdbx_description
1 polymer ?
#
loop_
_entity_poly.entity_id
_entity_poly.type
_entity_poly.pdbx_seq_one_letter_code
_entity_poly.pdbx_strand_id
1 'polypeptide(L)' 'MSINATLFGEFLVFFIVLSIPIFAVISYKIGKRKSTMPGVLAFVGGCLALFPLFALIFIAVLALKKDLPKNNVYAQ' A
#
# COMPACT_ATOMS: atom_id res chain seq x y z
N MET A 1 -15.85 -28.67 19.50
CA MET A 1 -15.72 -28.08 18.15
C MET A 1 -14.28 -28.27 17.68
N SER A 2 -14.07 -28.96 16.58
CA SER A 2 -12.76 -29.12 15.94
C SER A 2 -12.57 -28.00 14.91
N ILE A 3 -12.00 -26.88 15.33
CA ILE A 3 -11.59 -25.82 14.40
C ILE A 3 -10.36 -26.36 13.65
N ASN A 4 -10.49 -26.58 12.34
CA ASN A 4 -9.38 -26.95 11.49
C ASN A 4 -8.42 -25.76 11.38
N ALA A 5 -7.43 -25.70 12.27
CA ALA A 5 -6.42 -24.65 12.30
C ALA A 5 -5.65 -24.54 10.97
N THR A 6 -5.48 -25.66 10.26
CA THR A 6 -4.86 -25.70 8.92
C THR A 6 -5.68 -24.89 7.91
N LEU A 7 -7.00 -25.12 7.86
CA LEU A 7 -7.90 -24.42 6.95
C LEU A 7 -7.95 -22.92 7.26
N PHE A 8 -7.92 -22.56 8.55
CA PHE A 8 -7.87 -21.17 8.99
C PHE A 8 -6.55 -20.48 8.60
N GLY A 9 -5.42 -21.18 8.74
CA GLY A 9 -4.10 -20.68 8.34
C GLY A 9 -3.98 -20.46 6.84
N GLU A 10 -4.45 -21.41 6.02
CA GLU A 10 -4.47 -21.29 4.56
C GLU A 10 -5.31 -20.10 4.09
N PHE A 11 -6.49 -19.91 4.69
CA PHE A 11 -7.34 -18.76 4.41
C PHE A 11 -6.63 -17.43 4.75
N LEU A 12 -5.96 -17.37 5.90
CA LEU A 12 -5.24 -16.17 6.33
C LEU A 12 -4.06 -15.85 5.38
N VAL A 13 -3.28 -16.86 4.98
CA VAL A 13 -2.18 -16.70 4.02
C VAL A 13 -2.70 -16.25 2.66
N PHE A 14 -3.81 -16.82 2.18
CA PHE A 14 -4.45 -16.38 0.94
C PHE A 14 -4.83 -14.90 0.98
N PHE A 15 -5.42 -14.43 2.08
CA PHE A 15 -5.75 -13.01 2.28
C PHE A 15 -4.52 -12.12 2.27
N ILE A 16 -3.43 -12.52 2.95
CA ILE A 16 -2.17 -11.76 2.95
C ILE A 16 -1.62 -11.65 1.53
N VAL A 17 -1.50 -12.77 0.81
CA VAL A 17 -0.95 -12.80 -0.55
C VAL A 17 -1.80 -11.96 -1.51
N LEU A 18 -3.13 -12.02 -1.39
CA LEU A 18 -4.05 -11.22 -2.19
C LEU A 18 -3.93 -9.71 -1.87
N SER A 19 -3.61 -9.37 -0.62
CA SER A 19 -3.50 -7.98 -0.19
C SER A 19 -2.25 -7.28 -0.77
N ILE A 20 -1.15 -8.01 -1.01
CA ILE A 20 0.11 -7.47 -1.54
C ILE A 20 -0.08 -6.64 -2.83
N PRO A 21 -0.68 -7.17 -3.91
CA PRO A 21 -0.90 -6.40 -5.13
C PRO A 21 -1.86 -5.23 -4.92
N ILE A 22 -2.86 -5.39 -4.05
CA ILE A 22 -3.84 -4.32 -3.74
C ILE A 22 -3.11 -3.14 -3.09
N PHE A 23 -2.34 -3.38 -2.03
CA PHE A 23 -1.58 -2.34 -1.32
C PHE A 23 -0.49 -1.72 -2.20
N ALA A 24 0.18 -2.50 -3.06
CA ALA A 24 1.16 -1.98 -4.00
C ALA A 24 0.53 -1.00 -5.01
N VAL A 25 -0.63 -1.36 -5.59
CA VAL A 25 -1.35 -0.51 -6.55
C VAL A 25 -1.88 0.76 -5.88
N ILE A 26 -2.44 0.66 -4.68
CA ILE A 26 -2.95 1.84 -3.95
C ILE A 26 -1.79 2.77 -3.60
N SER A 27 -0.69 2.24 -3.06
CA SER A 27 0.52 3.01 -2.74
C SER A 27 1.12 3.69 -3.96
N TYR A 28 1.14 3.01 -5.11
CA TYR A 28 1.56 3.59 -6.38
C TYR A 28 0.67 4.75 -6.81
N LYS A 29 -0.66 4.57 -6.79
CA LYS A 29 -1.62 5.60 -7.22
C LYS A 29 -1.56 6.85 -6.36
N ILE A 30 -1.44 6.68 -5.04
CA ILE A 30 -1.31 7.78 -4.09
C ILE A 30 0.08 8.43 -4.23
N GLY A 31 1.12 7.61 -4.29
CA GLY A 31 2.51 8.05 -4.45
C GLY A 31 2.75 8.83 -5.74
N LYS A 32 2.08 8.49 -6.85
CA LYS A 32 2.22 9.17 -8.15
C LYS A 32 1.89 10.67 -8.08
N ARG A 33 1.00 11.08 -7.18
CA ARG A 33 0.61 12.49 -7.00
C ARG A 33 1.41 13.19 -5.88
N LYS A 34 2.01 12.40 -4.98
CA LYS A 34 2.58 12.86 -3.71
C LYS A 34 4.08 12.62 -3.57
N SER A 35 4.74 11.95 -4.53
CA SER A 35 6.18 11.69 -4.51
C SER A 35 6.80 11.73 -5.91
N THR A 36 8.09 12.07 -5.96
CA THR A 36 8.94 11.96 -7.16
C THR A 36 9.25 10.51 -7.54
N MET A 37 9.13 9.57 -6.59
CA MET A 37 9.50 8.16 -6.77
C MET A 37 8.34 7.20 -6.43
N PRO A 38 7.25 7.17 -7.23
CA PRO A 38 6.08 6.34 -6.94
C PRO A 38 6.36 4.83 -6.94
N GLY A 39 7.35 4.37 -7.71
CA GLY A 39 7.75 2.95 -7.73
C GLY A 39 8.30 2.46 -6.38
N VAL A 40 9.10 3.28 -5.70
CA VAL A 40 9.65 2.95 -4.37
C VAL A 40 8.52 2.84 -3.34
N LEU A 41 7.53 3.75 -3.40
CA LEU A 41 6.37 3.71 -2.50
C LEU A 41 5.47 2.49 -2.75
N ALA A 42 5.33 2.08 -4.00
CA ALA A 42 4.61 0.86 -4.36
C ALA A 42 5.29 -0.40 -3.82
N PHE A 43 6.62 -0.46 -3.95
CA PHE A 43 7.42 -1.56 -3.43
C PHE A 43 7.35 -1.64 -1.90
N VAL A 44 7.56 -0.51 -1.22
CA VAL A 44 7.48 -0.40 0.24
C VAL A 44 6.07 -0.78 0.71
N GLY A 45 5.02 -0.22 0.11
CA GLY A 45 3.63 -0.57 0.44
C GLY A 45 3.29 -2.05 0.20
N GLY A 46 3.82 -2.66 -0.85
CA GLY A 46 3.70 -4.10 -1.11
C GLY A 46 4.43 -4.96 -0.08
N CYS A 47 5.65 -4.59 0.32
CA CYS A 47 6.39 -5.29 1.39
C CYS A 47 5.69 -5.17 2.74
N LEU A 48 5.15 -3.98 3.07
CA LEU A 48 4.39 -3.76 4.29
C LEU A 48 3.06 -4.52 4.31
N ALA A 49 2.50 -4.92 3.16
CA ALA A 49 1.27 -5.71 3.07
C ALA A 49 1.38 -7.12 3.65
N LEU A 50 2.60 -7.64 3.85
CA LEU A 50 2.83 -8.86 4.65
C LEU A 50 2.23 -8.75 6.05
N PHE A 51 2.18 -7.52 6.57
CA PHE A 51 1.55 -7.16 7.83
C PHE A 51 0.45 -6.14 7.54
N PRO A 52 -0.78 -6.57 7.25
CA PRO A 52 -1.84 -5.69 6.75
C PRO A 52 -2.11 -4.46 7.64
N LEU A 53 -1.87 -4.56 8.95
CA LEU A 53 -1.91 -3.42 9.88
C LEU A 53 -0.90 -2.33 9.53
N PHE A 54 0.37 -2.68 9.28
CA PHE A 54 1.39 -1.69 8.95
C PHE A 54 1.16 -1.10 7.55
N ALA A 55 0.66 -1.90 6.61
CA ALA A 55 0.28 -1.40 5.28
C ALA A 55 -0.83 -0.35 5.34
N LEU A 56 -1.84 -0.55 6.18
CA LEU A 56 -2.91 0.43 6.42
C LEU A 56 -2.36 1.75 6.98
N ILE A 57 -1.48 1.67 7.99
CA ILE A 57 -0.85 2.87 8.59
C ILE A 57 -0.01 3.60 7.54
N PHE A 58 0.77 2.86 6.74
CA PHE A 58 1.59 3.44 5.68
C PHE A 58 0.74 4.17 4.63
N ILE A 59 -0.36 3.57 4.18
CA ILE A 59 -1.30 4.18 3.24
C ILE A 59 -1.93 5.43 3.84
N ALA A 60 -2.31 5.42 5.13
CA ALA A 60 -2.88 6.58 5.80
C ALA A 60 -1.89 7.75 5.84
N VAL A 61 -0.63 7.49 6.21
CA VAL A 61 0.45 8.49 6.18
C VAL A 61 0.66 9.02 4.75
N LEU A 62 0.67 8.14 3.75
CA LEU A 62 0.74 8.51 2.34
C LEU A 62 -0.44 9.37 1.88
N ALA A 63 -1.65 9.07 2.35
CA ALA A 63 -2.86 9.82 2.02
C ALA A 63 -2.80 11.24 2.61
N LEU A 64 -2.27 11.39 3.83
CA LEU A 64 -2.07 12.67 4.51
C LEU A 64 -0.91 13.49 3.93
N LYS A 65 0.04 12.85 3.24
CA LYS A 65 1.16 13.55 2.61
C LYS A 65 0.62 14.58 1.60
N LYS A 66 1.12 15.81 1.66
CA LYS A 66 0.74 16.85 0.69
C LYS A 66 1.21 16.45 -0.72
N ASP A 67 0.39 16.78 -1.70
CA ASP A 67 0.73 16.57 -3.10
C ASP A 67 1.98 17.38 -3.48
N LEU A 68 2.72 16.90 -4.48
CA LEU A 68 3.87 17.67 -4.97
C LEU A 68 3.39 19.01 -5.52
N PRO A 69 4.21 20.09 -5.39
CA PRO A 69 3.93 21.33 -6.07
C PRO A 69 3.79 21.02 -7.57
N LYS A 70 2.59 21.21 -8.11
CA LYS A 70 2.34 21.14 -9.54
C LYS A 70 3.24 22.21 -10.14
N ASN A 71 4.22 21.81 -10.95
CA ASN A 71 5.05 22.77 -11.68
C ASN A 71 4.07 23.60 -12.55
N ASN A 72 3.73 24.79 -12.06
CA ASN A 72 2.85 25.71 -12.75
C ASN A 72 3.71 26.33 -13.84
N VAL A 73 3.70 25.69 -15.01
CA VAL A 73 4.36 26.17 -16.24
C VAL A 73 3.76 27.52 -16.72
N TYR A 74 2.73 28.04 -16.04
CA TYR A 74 2.08 29.33 -16.31
C TYR A 74 2.40 30.45 -15.30
N ALA A 75 3.39 30.26 -14.42
CA ALA A 75 3.88 31.30 -13.51
C ALA A 75 5.23 31.87 -13.98
N GLN A 76 5.34 32.17 -15.27
CA GLN A 76 6.45 32.92 -15.89
C GLN A 76 5.85 33.99 -16.79
#